data_AF-A0A0S8A270-F1
#
_entry.id   AF-A0A0S8A270-F1
#
_cell.length_a   1.000
_cell.length_b   1.000
_cell.length_c   1.000
_cell.angle_alpha   90.00
_cell.angle_beta   90.00
_cell.angle_gamma   90.00
#
_symmetry.space_group_name_H-M   'P 1'
#
loop_
_entity.id
_entity.type
_entity.pdbx_description
1 polymer ?
#
loop_
_entity_poly.entity_id
_entity_poly.type
_entity_poly.pdbx_seq_one_letter_code
_entity_poly.pdbx_strand_id
1 'polypeptide(L)'
;MDLGAATRMSRIVPSSILLAALFVLLVGNNLLAVQQTSEDQNVPKSRSGPFYSSPYLPLISWVYPYLDLLITRGRLKGLSPLVQPYRRIDIARAIVDAEASGSLTGKEREWVEAIKGELDREFALLADDQGQKLSLHGEARAGFEAVSQLHRDPLRPTGDAKFFPTFDFGVWGSAPAVAGLLHLRWNQHYNNDPQYPGGNVLQFRACDPLVDQCAYRIEEAYVEVQIPYVRFFFGRMYRNWGLPGRDGLLLSDYQYSYEHIGYRFGSDRISLTGLYAPFNDFGGDTTHHLSSHRFDWQIRDNLAVALGESVVYGGENRQIQFNLTNPVAIWEINGSSTDGERNALGMAELWWRPLSSLVTYGAFLVDNTSVGDEEQGKATGFNQYAASVGIQL
;
A
#
# COMPACT_ATOMS: atom_id res chain seq x y z
N MET A 1 -47.36 -35.94 -24.12
CA MET A 1 -48.06 -34.64 -24.05
C MET A 1 -48.17 -34.36 -22.57
N ASP A 2 -47.29 -33.58 -21.93
CA ASP A 2 -46.87 -32.22 -22.28
C ASP A 2 -45.39 -31.99 -21.95
N LEU A 3 -44.73 -31.21 -22.82
CA LEU A 3 -43.36 -30.72 -22.72
C LEU A 3 -43.44 -29.23 -22.37
N GLY A 4 -42.71 -28.75 -21.37
CA GLY A 4 -42.36 -27.33 -21.33
C GLY A 4 -42.16 -26.71 -19.95
N ALA A 5 -40.90 -26.58 -19.53
CA ALA A 5 -40.38 -25.38 -18.88
C ALA A 5 -38.85 -25.51 -18.79
N ALA A 6 -38.15 -25.12 -19.86
CA ALA A 6 -36.71 -24.92 -19.85
C ALA A 6 -36.43 -23.53 -19.28
N THR A 7 -35.98 -23.47 -18.02
CA THR A 7 -35.56 -22.24 -17.36
C THR A 7 -34.24 -21.77 -17.98
N ARG A 8 -34.28 -20.68 -18.76
CA ARG A 8 -33.10 -19.98 -19.28
C ARG A 8 -32.32 -19.38 -18.11
N MET A 9 -31.17 -19.98 -17.77
CA MET A 9 -30.13 -19.33 -16.96
C MET A 9 -29.46 -18.24 -17.80
N SER A 10 -29.78 -16.97 -17.55
CA SER A 10 -29.00 -15.85 -18.05
C SER A 10 -27.69 -15.76 -17.26
N ARG A 11 -26.57 -16.09 -17.90
CA ARG A 11 -25.23 -15.79 -17.40
C ARG A 11 -25.03 -14.27 -17.43
N ILE A 12 -25.27 -13.62 -16.29
CA ILE A 12 -24.83 -12.25 -16.06
C ILE A 12 -23.43 -12.37 -15.43
N VAL A 13 -22.41 -12.23 -16.27
CA VAL A 13 -21.06 -11.92 -15.78
C VAL A 13 -21.13 -10.48 -15.26
N PRO A 14 -20.70 -10.18 -14.02
CA PRO A 14 -20.75 -8.82 -13.50
C PRO A 14 -19.84 -7.90 -14.35
N SER A 15 -20.49 -6.94 -15.01
CA SER A 15 -19.93 -5.97 -15.96
C SER A 15 -18.90 -5.00 -15.34
N SER A 16 -18.69 -5.05 -14.02
CA SER A 16 -17.74 -4.23 -13.28
C SER A 16 -16.26 -4.63 -13.49
N ILE A 17 -15.98 -5.90 -13.79
CA ILE A 17 -14.59 -6.38 -14.01
C ILE A 17 -14.02 -5.89 -15.36
N LEU A 18 -14.87 -5.78 -16.39
CA LEU A 18 -14.45 -5.25 -17.70
C LEU A 18 -14.17 -3.74 -17.67
N LEU A 19 -14.84 -2.98 -16.78
CA LEU A 19 -14.72 -1.53 -16.75
C LEU A 19 -13.33 -1.05 -16.28
N ALA A 20 -12.71 -1.73 -15.31
CA ALA A 20 -11.37 -1.37 -14.81
C ALA A 20 -10.28 -1.56 -15.88
N ALA A 21 -10.35 -2.66 -16.65
CA ALA A 21 -9.44 -2.90 -17.77
C ALA A 21 -9.67 -1.93 -18.93
N LEU A 22 -10.93 -1.54 -19.19
CA LEU A 22 -11.27 -0.57 -20.24
C LEU A 22 -10.84 0.86 -19.89
N PHE A 23 -10.85 1.23 -18.60
CA PHE A 23 -10.45 2.56 -18.15
C PHE A 23 -8.94 2.80 -18.33
N VAL A 24 -8.11 1.77 -18.10
CA VAL A 24 -6.66 1.83 -18.39
C VAL A 24 -6.40 2.05 -19.89
N LEU A 25 -7.25 1.50 -20.76
CA LEU A 25 -7.16 1.68 -22.23
C LEU A 25 -7.61 3.07 -22.70
N LEU A 26 -8.59 3.69 -22.04
CA LEU A 26 -9.19 4.97 -22.46
C LEU A 26 -8.41 6.21 -22.01
N VAL A 27 -7.78 6.17 -20.84
CA VAL A 27 -7.00 7.32 -20.32
C VAL A 27 -5.62 7.42 -20.97
N GLY A 28 -5.02 6.29 -21.38
CA GLY A 28 -3.67 6.25 -21.96
C GLY A 28 -3.52 6.97 -23.30
N ASN A 29 -4.59 7.08 -24.11
CA ASN A 29 -4.52 7.62 -25.47
C ASN A 29 -4.74 9.15 -25.58
N ASN A 30 -5.30 9.82 -24.57
CA ASN A 30 -5.68 11.24 -24.68
C ASN A 30 -4.72 12.22 -23.97
N LEU A 31 -3.64 11.74 -23.36
CA LEU A 31 -2.71 12.52 -22.53
C LEU A 31 -1.29 12.54 -23.12
N LEU A 32 -1.14 12.86 -24.40
CA LEU A 32 0.18 12.94 -25.06
C LEU A 32 0.31 14.17 -25.96
N ALA A 33 0.79 15.27 -25.37
CA ALA A 33 1.45 16.36 -26.09
C ALA A 33 2.41 17.11 -25.15
N VAL A 34 3.45 16.44 -24.66
CA VAL A 34 4.65 17.12 -24.15
C VAL A 34 5.87 16.36 -24.68
N GLN A 35 6.44 16.85 -25.79
CA GLN A 35 7.71 16.37 -26.33
C GLN A 35 8.85 16.85 -25.43
N GLN A 36 9.66 15.92 -24.91
CA GLN A 36 10.99 16.24 -24.38
C GLN A 36 12.01 16.19 -25.52
N THR A 37 12.70 17.30 -25.73
CA THR A 37 13.86 17.43 -26.63
C THR A 37 15.07 16.72 -26.03
N SER A 38 15.72 15.89 -26.84
CA SER A 38 16.94 15.15 -26.53
C SER A 38 18.17 16.05 -26.47
N GLU A 39 18.96 15.99 -25.40
CA GLU A 39 20.37 16.34 -25.48
C GLU A 39 21.23 15.61 -24.43
N ASP A 40 22.33 15.06 -24.95
CA ASP A 40 23.59 14.59 -24.36
C ASP A 40 23.74 13.17 -23.76
N GLN A 41 24.59 12.39 -24.44
CA GLN A 41 25.06 11.05 -24.11
C GLN A 41 26.42 11.11 -23.37
N ASN A 42 26.67 10.13 -22.50
CA ASN A 42 27.91 9.87 -21.73
C ASN A 42 28.12 10.59 -20.38
N VAL A 43 27.25 10.30 -19.41
CA VAL A 43 27.60 10.21 -17.97
C VAL A 43 26.69 9.15 -17.33
N PRO A 44 27.16 8.20 -16.50
CA PRO A 44 26.26 7.33 -15.74
C PRO A 44 25.51 8.20 -14.71
N LYS A 45 24.30 8.64 -15.05
CA LYS A 45 23.48 9.51 -14.21
C LYS A 45 22.65 8.67 -13.24
N SER A 46 23.09 8.61 -11.98
CA SER A 46 22.29 8.12 -10.85
C SER A 46 21.03 8.96 -10.65
N ARG A 47 19.91 8.34 -10.26
CA ARG A 47 18.61 8.92 -9.85
C ARG A 47 17.86 9.84 -10.84
N SER A 48 18.45 10.35 -11.91
CA SER A 48 17.80 11.25 -12.88
C SER A 48 17.40 10.59 -14.20
N GLY A 49 17.23 9.27 -14.18
CA GLY A 49 16.72 8.53 -15.33
C GLY A 49 15.29 8.94 -15.73
N PRO A 50 14.85 8.57 -16.94
CA PRO A 50 13.50 8.84 -17.41
C PRO A 50 12.44 8.34 -16.42
N PHE A 51 11.36 9.11 -16.26
CA PHE A 51 10.23 8.74 -15.44
C PHE A 51 9.44 7.61 -16.11
N TYR A 52 9.02 6.63 -15.31
CA TYR A 52 8.24 5.50 -15.77
C TYR A 52 7.16 5.21 -14.73
N SER A 53 5.95 4.97 -15.20
CA SER A 53 4.87 4.49 -14.35
C SER A 53 5.05 2.99 -14.08
N SER A 54 4.68 2.52 -12.91
CA SER A 54 4.85 1.10 -12.57
C SER A 54 3.92 0.72 -11.43
N PRO A 55 3.31 -0.46 -11.48
CA PRO A 55 2.52 -0.93 -10.35
C PRO A 55 3.41 -1.10 -9.12
N TYR A 56 2.77 -1.04 -7.96
CA TYR A 56 3.36 -1.41 -6.70
C TYR A 56 3.64 -2.91 -6.65
N LEU A 57 4.70 -3.28 -5.95
CA LEU A 57 4.96 -4.65 -5.52
C LEU A 57 4.04 -4.95 -4.32
N PRO A 58 3.17 -5.97 -4.37
CA PRO A 58 2.29 -6.31 -3.25
C PRO A 58 3.09 -6.61 -1.98
N LEU A 59 2.63 -6.14 -0.81
CA LEU A 59 3.35 -6.32 0.47
C LEU A 59 3.58 -7.78 0.85
N ILE A 60 2.73 -8.68 0.37
CA ILE A 60 2.85 -10.14 0.56
C ILE A 60 3.95 -10.77 -0.30
N SER A 61 4.61 -10.02 -1.17
CA SER A 61 5.63 -10.54 -2.08
C SER A 61 6.84 -11.08 -1.32
N TRP A 62 7.34 -12.22 -1.78
CA TRP A 62 8.56 -12.86 -1.26
C TRP A 62 9.80 -11.96 -1.32
N VAL A 63 9.77 -10.91 -2.15
CA VAL A 63 10.86 -9.96 -2.35
C VAL A 63 11.08 -9.06 -1.12
N TYR A 64 10.05 -8.73 -0.34
CA TYR A 64 10.14 -7.77 0.77
C TYR A 64 11.18 -8.13 1.84
N PRO A 65 11.23 -9.37 2.36
CA PRO A 65 12.27 -9.76 3.31
C PRO A 65 13.71 -9.50 2.81
N TYR A 66 13.95 -9.65 1.51
CA TYR A 66 15.26 -9.37 0.91
C TYR A 66 15.49 -7.87 0.73
N LEU A 67 14.47 -7.10 0.34
CA LEU A 67 14.57 -5.64 0.26
C LEU A 67 14.88 -5.04 1.62
N ASP A 68 14.19 -5.47 2.68
CA ASP A 68 14.40 -4.98 4.02
C ASP A 68 15.86 -5.20 4.47
N LEU A 69 16.39 -6.40 4.23
CA LEU A 69 17.80 -6.72 4.52
C LEU A 69 18.77 -5.85 3.71
N LEU A 70 18.50 -5.63 2.42
CA LEU A 70 19.37 -4.84 1.55
C LEU A 70 19.30 -3.33 1.87
N ILE A 71 18.13 -2.82 2.26
CA ILE A 71 17.93 -1.43 2.71
C ILE A 71 18.64 -1.20 4.04
N THR A 72 18.45 -2.10 5.02
CA THR A 72 19.14 -2.03 6.31
C THR A 72 20.65 -2.06 6.15
N ARG A 73 21.19 -2.89 5.25
CA ARG A 73 22.64 -2.93 4.93
C ARG A 73 23.12 -1.73 4.10
N GLY A 74 22.23 -0.83 3.70
CA GLY A 74 22.55 0.34 2.88
C GLY A 74 22.96 0.02 1.45
N ARG A 75 22.58 -1.15 0.94
CA ARG A 75 22.82 -1.57 -0.45
C ARG A 75 21.86 -0.88 -1.39
N LEU A 76 20.56 -0.90 -1.07
CA LEU A 76 19.52 -0.23 -1.84
C LEU A 76 19.33 1.19 -1.31
N LYS A 77 19.85 2.16 -2.05
CA LYS A 77 19.66 3.59 -1.78
C LYS A 77 18.53 4.10 -2.67
N GLY A 78 17.75 5.07 -2.19
CA GLY A 78 16.67 5.70 -2.98
C GLY A 78 15.29 5.13 -2.78
N LEU A 79 15.16 4.00 -2.11
CA LEU A 79 13.89 3.57 -1.53
C LEU A 79 13.71 4.25 -0.16
N SER A 80 12.53 4.80 0.09
CA SER A 80 12.18 5.30 1.42
C SER A 80 12.05 4.11 2.38
N PRO A 81 12.76 4.08 3.52
CA PRO A 81 12.61 3.01 4.49
C PRO A 81 11.32 3.14 5.31
N LEU A 82 10.53 4.20 5.15
CA LEU A 82 9.39 4.52 6.03
C LEU A 82 8.01 4.31 5.38
N VAL A 83 7.98 3.92 4.09
CA VAL A 83 6.72 3.81 3.34
C VAL A 83 6.78 2.62 2.41
N GLN A 84 5.75 1.78 2.51
CA GLN A 84 5.51 0.64 1.64
C GLN A 84 4.01 0.62 1.24
N PRO A 85 3.64 0.08 0.07
CA PRO A 85 4.49 -0.65 -0.86
C PRO A 85 5.39 0.21 -1.75
N TYR A 86 6.39 -0.43 -2.37
CA TYR A 86 7.31 0.18 -3.33
C TYR A 86 6.81 -0.03 -4.74
N ARG A 87 7.04 0.94 -5.63
CA ARG A 87 6.84 0.70 -7.07
C ARG A 87 7.92 -0.23 -7.56
N ARG A 88 7.55 -1.18 -8.42
CA ARG A 88 8.48 -2.15 -8.98
C ARG A 88 9.65 -1.48 -9.70
N ILE A 89 9.39 -0.40 -10.43
CA ILE A 89 10.44 0.35 -11.13
C ILE A 89 11.42 1.05 -10.18
N ASP A 90 10.98 1.48 -9.00
CA ASP A 90 11.87 2.14 -8.02
C ASP A 90 12.82 1.11 -7.41
N ILE A 91 12.35 -0.13 -7.20
CA ILE A 91 13.20 -1.24 -6.77
C ILE A 91 14.24 -1.56 -7.84
N ALA A 92 13.84 -1.68 -9.11
CA ALA A 92 14.76 -1.95 -10.22
C ALA A 92 15.84 -0.86 -10.33
N ARG A 93 15.47 0.43 -10.23
CA ARG A 93 16.44 1.54 -10.20
C ARG A 93 17.43 1.44 -9.03
N ALA A 94 16.92 1.16 -7.82
CA ALA A 94 17.77 1.01 -6.65
C ALA A 94 18.77 -0.16 -6.78
N ILE A 95 18.37 -1.25 -7.45
CA ILE A 95 19.25 -2.38 -7.76
C ILE A 95 20.32 -1.98 -8.79
N VAL A 96 19.94 -1.32 -9.89
CA VAL A 96 20.91 -0.83 -10.90
C VAL A 96 21.95 0.09 -10.26
N ASP A 97 21.52 1.02 -9.41
CA ASP A 97 22.41 1.91 -8.68
C ASP A 97 23.34 1.13 -7.71
N ALA A 98 22.82 0.09 -7.05
CA ALA A 98 23.59 -0.76 -6.14
C ALA A 98 24.65 -1.58 -6.88
N GLU A 99 24.30 -2.18 -8.02
CA GLU A 99 25.22 -2.92 -8.89
C GLU A 99 26.33 -2.01 -9.44
N ALA A 100 25.96 -0.83 -9.95
CA ALA A 100 26.91 0.16 -10.48
C ALA A 100 27.92 0.64 -9.42
N SER A 101 27.50 0.71 -8.15
CA SER A 101 28.39 1.08 -7.04
C SER A 101 29.38 -0.02 -6.62
N GLY A 102 29.21 -1.26 -7.11
CA GLY A 102 30.00 -2.41 -6.70
C GLY A 102 29.81 -2.82 -5.24
N SER A 103 28.73 -2.36 -4.59
CA SER A 103 28.54 -2.53 -3.15
C SER A 103 28.02 -3.91 -2.73
N LEU A 104 27.58 -4.74 -3.67
CA LEU A 104 26.98 -6.06 -3.41
C LEU A 104 28.04 -7.16 -3.20
N THR A 105 27.87 -7.95 -2.15
CA THR A 105 28.65 -9.16 -1.82
C THR A 105 28.04 -10.44 -2.41
N GLY A 106 28.71 -11.59 -2.30
CA GLY A 106 28.29 -12.85 -2.95
C GLY A 106 26.82 -13.23 -2.73
N LYS A 107 26.38 -13.41 -1.48
CA LYS A 107 24.96 -13.75 -1.19
C LYS A 107 23.99 -12.63 -1.56
N GLU A 108 24.39 -11.37 -1.42
CA GLU A 108 23.56 -10.23 -1.80
C GLU A 108 23.32 -10.20 -3.32
N ARG A 109 24.32 -10.60 -4.13
CA ARG A 109 24.15 -10.75 -5.58
C ARG A 109 23.18 -11.87 -5.92
N GLU A 110 23.26 -13.01 -5.24
CA GLU A 110 22.31 -14.12 -5.44
C GLU A 110 20.86 -13.67 -5.18
N TRP A 111 20.62 -12.92 -4.10
CA TRP A 111 19.29 -12.35 -3.82
C TRP A 111 18.87 -11.33 -4.87
N VAL A 112 19.79 -10.44 -5.28
CA VAL A 112 19.53 -9.44 -6.32
C VAL A 112 19.18 -10.10 -7.65
N GLU A 113 19.88 -11.17 -8.06
CA GLU A 113 19.55 -11.91 -9.28
C GLU A 113 18.17 -12.57 -9.20
N ALA A 114 17.79 -13.11 -8.03
CA ALA A 114 16.43 -13.64 -7.86
C ALA A 114 15.37 -12.53 -7.97
N ILE A 115 15.61 -11.37 -7.37
CA ILE A 115 14.70 -10.21 -7.46
C ILE A 115 14.64 -9.69 -8.90
N LYS A 116 15.76 -9.70 -9.63
CA LYS A 116 15.81 -9.33 -11.04
C LYS A 116 14.87 -10.19 -11.87
N GLY A 117 14.86 -11.50 -11.66
CA GLY A 117 13.91 -12.41 -12.31
C GLY A 117 12.44 -12.04 -12.06
N GLU A 118 12.09 -11.63 -10.84
CA GLU A 118 10.73 -11.13 -10.53
C GLU A 118 10.43 -9.79 -11.22
N LEU A 119 11.45 -8.97 -11.48
CA LEU A 119 11.37 -7.61 -12.02
C LEU A 119 11.89 -7.48 -13.46
N ASP A 120 12.04 -8.58 -14.21
CA ASP A 120 12.72 -8.63 -15.52
C ASP A 120 12.23 -7.55 -16.48
N ARG A 121 10.92 -7.29 -16.42
CA ARG A 121 10.26 -6.26 -17.23
C ARG A 121 10.68 -4.84 -16.85
N GLU A 122 10.78 -4.54 -15.56
CA GLU A 122 11.25 -3.23 -15.10
C GLU A 122 12.71 -3.01 -15.53
N PHE A 123 13.55 -4.04 -15.49
CA PHE A 123 14.92 -3.98 -16.02
C PHE A 123 14.94 -3.77 -17.55
N ALA A 124 14.10 -4.48 -18.30
CA ALA A 124 13.97 -4.28 -19.73
C ALA A 124 13.51 -2.84 -20.07
N LEU A 125 12.60 -2.28 -19.28
CA LEU A 125 12.13 -0.90 -19.44
C LEU A 125 13.23 0.13 -19.15
N LEU A 126 14.07 -0.11 -18.14
CA LEU A 126 15.21 0.76 -17.83
C LEU A 126 16.30 0.70 -18.90
N ALA A 127 16.40 -0.41 -19.64
CA ALA A 127 17.34 -0.58 -20.74
C ALA A 127 16.83 -0.02 -22.08
N ASP A 128 15.51 0.20 -22.21
CA ASP A 128 14.88 0.71 -23.43
C ASP A 128 14.93 2.25 -23.50
N ASP A 129 15.49 2.78 -24.60
CA ASP A 129 15.58 4.21 -24.87
C ASP A 129 14.33 4.78 -25.56
N GLN A 130 13.41 3.92 -26.00
CA GLN A 130 12.20 4.30 -26.74
C GLN A 130 11.05 4.81 -25.85
N GLY A 131 11.28 4.92 -24.54
CA GLY A 131 10.27 5.31 -23.56
C GLY A 131 9.25 4.20 -23.27
N GLN A 132 8.34 4.47 -22.33
CA GLN A 132 7.40 3.46 -21.89
C GLN A 132 6.25 3.25 -22.88
N LYS A 133 5.98 1.98 -23.21
CA LYS A 133 4.80 1.55 -23.97
C LYS A 133 3.79 0.88 -23.05
N LEU A 134 2.55 0.75 -23.52
CA LEU A 134 1.54 -0.06 -22.85
C LEU A 134 2.06 -1.49 -22.70
N SER A 135 1.82 -2.05 -21.52
CA SER A 135 2.19 -3.42 -21.20
C SER A 135 1.19 -4.01 -20.22
N LEU A 136 0.99 -5.31 -20.34
CA LEU A 136 0.05 -6.08 -19.54
C LEU A 136 0.69 -7.44 -19.24
N HIS A 137 0.57 -7.86 -18.00
CA HIS A 137 1.16 -9.08 -17.45
C HIS A 137 0.12 -9.78 -16.61
N GLY A 138 0.28 -11.09 -16.47
CA GLY A 138 -0.55 -11.88 -15.58
C GLY A 138 0.23 -13.01 -14.94
N GLU A 139 -0.15 -13.35 -13.72
CA GLU A 139 0.36 -14.49 -12.98
C GLU A 139 -0.78 -15.31 -12.40
N ALA A 140 -0.53 -16.61 -12.29
CA ALA A 140 -1.35 -17.50 -11.51
C ALA A 140 -0.43 -18.33 -10.60
N ARG A 141 -0.77 -18.40 -9.32
CA ARG A 141 -0.04 -19.20 -8.33
C ARG A 141 -1.02 -20.11 -7.61
N ALA A 142 -0.60 -21.32 -7.31
CA ALA A 142 -1.35 -22.26 -6.48
C ALA A 142 -0.40 -22.79 -5.41
N GLY A 143 -0.89 -22.96 -4.19
CA GLY A 143 -0.05 -23.39 -3.09
C GLY A 143 -0.86 -23.75 -1.86
N PHE A 144 -0.17 -23.70 -0.74
CA PHE A 144 -0.76 -23.95 0.57
C PHE A 144 -0.17 -22.99 1.58
N GLU A 145 -0.98 -22.61 2.56
CA GLU A 145 -0.61 -21.77 3.68
C GLU A 145 -0.79 -22.56 4.98
N ALA A 146 0.27 -22.63 5.78
CA ALA A 146 0.22 -23.16 7.13
C ALA A 146 0.22 -22.00 8.12
N VAL A 147 -0.83 -21.91 8.93
CA VAL A 147 -0.95 -20.88 9.97
C VAL A 147 -0.90 -21.52 11.34
N SER A 148 -0.24 -20.88 12.30
CA SER A 148 -0.24 -21.30 13.71
C SER A 148 -1.44 -20.76 14.50
N GLN A 149 -2.09 -19.73 13.97
CA GLN A 149 -3.27 -19.06 14.54
C GLN A 149 -4.18 -18.55 13.43
N LEU A 150 -5.46 -18.33 13.72
CA LEU A 150 -6.46 -17.84 12.77
C LEU A 150 -6.65 -16.34 12.81
N HIS A 151 -6.29 -15.68 13.91
CA HIS A 151 -6.20 -14.24 13.92
C HIS A 151 -4.91 -13.81 13.22
N ARG A 152 -4.96 -12.78 12.39
CA ARG A 152 -3.73 -12.15 11.88
C ARG A 152 -2.88 -11.58 13.05
N ASP A 153 -3.49 -11.16 14.17
CA ASP A 153 -2.89 -10.31 15.21
C ASP A 153 -2.06 -11.19 16.11
N PRO A 154 -0.73 -11.06 16.12
CA PRO A 154 0.10 -11.85 17.01
C PRO A 154 -0.17 -11.53 18.49
N LEU A 155 -0.74 -10.36 18.81
CA LEU A 155 -1.11 -9.96 20.17
C LEU A 155 -2.49 -10.46 20.59
N ARG A 156 -3.30 -10.97 19.65
CA ARG A 156 -4.60 -11.59 19.91
C ARG A 156 -4.68 -12.98 19.27
N PRO A 157 -3.77 -13.89 19.64
CA PRO A 157 -3.73 -15.23 19.07
C PRO A 157 -5.05 -15.95 19.39
N THR A 158 -5.75 -16.38 18.35
CA THR A 158 -6.98 -17.18 18.49
C THR A 158 -7.05 -18.23 17.39
N GLY A 159 -7.71 -19.35 17.67
CA GLY A 159 -7.84 -20.49 16.77
C GLY A 159 -6.64 -21.44 16.78
N ASP A 160 -6.86 -22.65 16.27
CA ASP A 160 -5.83 -23.68 16.17
C ASP A 160 -5.01 -23.53 14.89
N ALA A 161 -3.82 -24.14 14.89
CA ALA A 161 -3.01 -24.25 13.69
C ALA A 161 -3.79 -24.95 12.56
N LYS A 162 -3.75 -24.38 11.36
CA LYS A 162 -4.49 -24.88 10.19
C LYS A 162 -3.62 -24.84 8.93
N PHE A 163 -4.05 -25.61 7.96
CA PHE A 163 -3.45 -25.68 6.64
C PHE A 163 -4.52 -25.40 5.60
N PHE A 164 -4.30 -24.41 4.75
CA PHE A 164 -5.25 -23.94 3.77
C PHE A 164 -4.66 -24.02 2.36
N PRO A 165 -5.38 -24.60 1.39
CA PRO A 165 -5.00 -24.44 0.00
C PRO A 165 -5.22 -22.98 -0.44
N THR A 166 -4.32 -22.49 -1.28
CA THR A 166 -4.36 -21.12 -1.79
C THR A 166 -4.28 -21.10 -3.30
N PHE A 167 -4.99 -20.16 -3.91
CA PHE A 167 -4.87 -19.84 -5.33
C PHE A 167 -4.87 -18.34 -5.52
N ASP A 168 -3.88 -17.83 -6.23
CA ASP A 168 -3.69 -16.41 -6.50
C ASP A 168 -3.71 -16.17 -8.01
N PHE A 169 -4.41 -15.13 -8.45
CA PHE A 169 -4.44 -14.68 -9.82
C PHE A 169 -4.20 -13.16 -9.86
N GLY A 170 -3.13 -12.75 -10.52
CA GLY A 170 -2.73 -11.35 -10.66
C GLY A 170 -2.73 -10.92 -12.11
N VAL A 171 -3.17 -9.71 -12.40
CA VAL A 171 -2.99 -9.02 -13.68
C VAL A 171 -2.53 -7.61 -13.39
N TRP A 172 -1.43 -7.17 -14.00
CA TRP A 172 -0.93 -5.82 -13.80
C TRP A 172 -0.32 -5.27 -15.08
N GLY A 173 -0.22 -3.96 -15.16
CA GLY A 173 0.25 -3.30 -16.36
C GLY A 173 0.56 -1.84 -16.12
N SER A 174 1.19 -1.24 -17.11
CA SER A 174 1.38 0.21 -17.12
C SER A 174 1.60 0.77 -18.51
N ALA A 175 1.36 2.06 -18.63
CA ALA A 175 1.52 2.95 -19.77
C ALA A 175 2.11 4.29 -19.27
N PRO A 176 2.68 5.19 -20.09
CA PRO A 176 3.48 6.34 -19.64
C PRO A 176 3.04 7.11 -18.39
N ALA A 177 1.72 7.33 -18.22
CA ALA A 177 1.15 8.09 -17.11
C ALA A 177 0.25 7.27 -16.16
N VAL A 178 0.09 5.96 -16.38
CA VAL A 178 -0.88 5.14 -15.65
C VAL A 178 -0.31 3.77 -15.35
N ALA A 179 -0.51 3.27 -14.14
CA ALA A 179 -0.27 1.89 -13.77
C ALA A 179 -1.47 1.32 -13.02
N GLY A 180 -1.62 0.00 -13.03
CA GLY A 180 -2.69 -0.65 -12.30
C GLY A 180 -2.42 -2.12 -12.09
N LEU A 181 -3.16 -2.69 -11.15
CA LEU A 181 -3.07 -4.08 -10.76
C LEU A 181 -4.44 -4.57 -10.29
N LEU A 182 -4.72 -5.83 -10.58
CA LEU A 182 -5.81 -6.64 -10.05
C LEU A 182 -5.20 -7.93 -9.50
N HIS A 183 -5.42 -8.23 -8.22
CA HIS A 183 -4.97 -9.44 -7.56
C HIS A 183 -6.13 -10.06 -6.80
N LEU A 184 -6.56 -11.22 -7.29
CA LEU A 184 -7.59 -12.08 -6.71
C LEU A 184 -6.92 -13.22 -5.97
N ARG A 185 -7.32 -13.45 -4.74
CA ARG A 185 -6.88 -14.60 -3.94
C ARG A 185 -8.07 -15.45 -3.54
N TRP A 186 -7.91 -16.75 -3.63
CA TRP A 186 -8.75 -17.74 -3.00
C TRP A 186 -8.00 -18.36 -1.83
N ASN A 187 -8.59 -18.30 -0.64
CA ASN A 187 -8.00 -18.84 0.58
C ASN A 187 -9.10 -19.15 1.61
N GLN A 188 -9.15 -20.39 2.10
CA GLN A 188 -10.12 -20.79 3.12
C GLN A 188 -9.91 -20.11 4.48
N HIS A 189 -8.75 -19.48 4.72
CA HIS A 189 -8.51 -18.67 5.90
C HIS A 189 -9.59 -17.60 6.11
N TYR A 190 -10.11 -16.96 5.06
CA TYR A 190 -11.10 -15.88 5.19
C TYR A 190 -12.42 -16.32 5.84
N ASN A 191 -12.79 -17.59 5.72
CA ASN A 191 -13.99 -18.14 6.38
C ASN A 191 -13.77 -18.49 7.84
N ASN A 192 -12.50 -18.58 8.23
CA ASN A 192 -12.06 -19.01 9.54
C ASN A 192 -11.48 -17.86 10.37
N ASP A 193 -11.43 -16.64 9.81
CA ASP A 193 -10.89 -15.46 10.48
C ASP A 193 -11.86 -14.99 11.60
N PRO A 194 -11.45 -15.07 12.87
CA PRO A 194 -12.30 -14.72 14.01
C PRO A 194 -12.60 -13.22 14.09
N GLN A 195 -11.81 -12.36 13.44
CA GLN A 195 -12.07 -10.92 13.38
C GLN A 195 -13.30 -10.58 12.52
N TYR A 196 -13.73 -11.52 11.66
CA TYR A 196 -14.83 -11.32 10.72
C TYR A 196 -15.83 -12.50 10.78
N PRO A 197 -16.62 -12.60 11.87
CA PRO A 197 -17.59 -13.68 12.04
C PRO A 197 -18.54 -13.79 10.84
N GLY A 198 -18.82 -15.01 10.39
CA GLY A 198 -19.75 -15.27 9.28
C GLY A 198 -19.21 -14.95 7.88
N GLY A 199 -17.88 -14.87 7.73
CA GLY A 199 -17.21 -14.69 6.43
C GLY A 199 -17.27 -13.26 5.89
N ASN A 200 -17.51 -12.27 6.76
CA ASN A 200 -17.66 -10.86 6.38
C ASN A 200 -16.35 -10.19 5.90
N VAL A 201 -15.24 -10.93 5.84
CA VAL A 201 -14.04 -10.54 5.09
C VAL A 201 -14.34 -10.40 3.58
N LEU A 202 -15.38 -11.07 3.10
CA LEU A 202 -15.68 -11.25 1.68
C LEU A 202 -16.71 -10.22 1.22
N GLN A 203 -16.32 -9.39 0.25
CA GLN A 203 -17.19 -8.32 -0.27
C GLN A 203 -18.36 -8.82 -1.11
N PHE A 204 -18.19 -9.99 -1.72
CA PHE A 204 -19.22 -10.63 -2.53
C PHE A 204 -19.73 -11.86 -1.78
N ARG A 205 -20.88 -11.71 -1.12
CA ARG A 205 -21.59 -12.82 -0.47
C ARG A 205 -22.48 -13.62 -1.45
N ALA A 206 -22.13 -13.61 -2.73
CA ALA A 206 -22.78 -14.43 -3.74
C ALA A 206 -22.09 -15.79 -3.77
N CYS A 207 -22.42 -16.63 -2.79
CA CYS A 207 -21.93 -17.99 -2.74
C CYS A 207 -22.71 -18.85 -3.75
N ASP A 208 -21.99 -19.71 -4.46
CA ASP A 208 -22.56 -20.71 -5.34
C ASP A 208 -23.36 -21.72 -4.47
N PRO A 209 -24.62 -22.04 -4.81
CA PRO A 209 -25.38 -23.07 -4.09
C PRO A 209 -24.74 -24.48 -4.12
N LEU A 210 -23.68 -24.71 -4.90
CA LEU A 210 -22.91 -25.95 -4.94
C LEU A 210 -21.68 -25.94 -4.02
N VAL A 211 -21.24 -24.77 -3.54
CA VAL A 211 -20.03 -24.62 -2.72
C VAL A 211 -20.34 -23.60 -1.62
N ASP A 212 -20.84 -24.09 -0.49
CA ASP A 212 -21.43 -23.36 0.65
C ASP A 212 -20.45 -22.43 1.40
N GLN A 213 -19.31 -22.08 0.79
CA GLN A 213 -18.24 -21.27 1.38
C GLN A 213 -17.57 -20.42 0.30
N CYS A 214 -17.89 -19.12 0.29
CA CYS A 214 -17.12 -18.14 -0.48
C CYS A 214 -15.71 -18.04 0.14
N ALA A 215 -14.61 -18.12 -0.61
CA ALA A 215 -13.26 -17.93 -0.04
C ALA A 215 -12.39 -17.08 -0.96
N TYR A 216 -13.01 -16.25 -1.80
CA TYR A 216 -12.34 -15.36 -2.76
C TYR A 216 -12.34 -13.92 -2.27
N ARG A 217 -11.18 -13.27 -2.35
CA ARG A 217 -11.00 -11.88 -2.00
C ARG A 217 -10.19 -11.16 -3.08
N ILE A 218 -10.65 -9.96 -3.45
CA ILE A 218 -9.82 -9.02 -4.19
C ILE A 218 -8.86 -8.40 -3.18
N GLU A 219 -7.62 -8.87 -3.20
CA GLU A 219 -6.57 -8.41 -2.30
C GLU A 219 -6.08 -7.04 -2.72
N GLU A 220 -5.87 -6.82 -4.02
CA GLU A 220 -5.50 -5.52 -4.56
C GLU A 220 -6.24 -5.28 -5.87
N ALA A 221 -6.76 -4.07 -6.05
CA ALA A 221 -7.38 -3.65 -7.30
C ALA A 221 -7.32 -2.14 -7.38
N TYR A 222 -6.46 -1.60 -8.23
CA TYR A 222 -6.31 -0.16 -8.33
C TYR A 222 -5.84 0.29 -9.70
N VAL A 223 -6.06 1.58 -9.93
CA VAL A 223 -5.41 2.37 -10.98
C VAL A 223 -4.76 3.57 -10.32
N GLU A 224 -3.55 3.90 -10.74
CA GLU A 224 -2.83 5.08 -10.30
C GLU A 224 -2.38 5.90 -11.51
N VAL A 225 -2.74 7.18 -11.52
CA VAL A 225 -2.12 8.15 -12.41
C VAL A 225 -0.77 8.52 -11.81
N GLN A 226 0.30 8.29 -12.57
CA GLN A 226 1.66 8.53 -12.16
C GLN A 226 2.33 9.46 -13.16
N ILE A 227 2.63 10.68 -12.74
CA ILE A 227 3.43 11.65 -13.49
C ILE A 227 4.57 12.16 -12.60
N PRO A 228 5.59 12.84 -13.15
CA PRO A 228 6.65 13.40 -12.32
C PRO A 228 6.06 14.23 -11.16
N TYR A 229 6.51 13.91 -9.95
CA TYR A 229 6.13 14.55 -8.69
C TYR A 229 4.69 14.40 -8.22
N VAL A 230 3.78 13.82 -9.01
CA VAL A 230 2.37 13.72 -8.65
C VAL A 230 1.85 12.30 -8.92
N ARG A 231 1.21 11.73 -7.90
CA ARG A 231 0.50 10.45 -8.02
C ARG A 231 -0.91 10.59 -7.45
N PHE A 232 -1.87 10.01 -8.15
CA PHE A 232 -3.26 9.89 -7.69
C PHE A 232 -3.69 8.44 -7.80
N PHE A 233 -3.99 7.85 -6.65
CA PHE A 233 -4.37 6.46 -6.49
C PHE A 233 -5.88 6.33 -6.31
N PHE A 234 -6.48 5.36 -6.98
CA PHE A 234 -7.87 4.97 -6.79
C PHE A 234 -7.98 3.46 -6.75
N GLY A 235 -8.52 2.93 -5.65
CA GLY A 235 -8.82 1.51 -5.52
C GLY A 235 -8.47 0.98 -4.15
N ARG A 236 -7.97 -0.25 -4.10
CA ARG A 236 -7.64 -0.97 -2.88
C ARG A 236 -6.25 -1.55 -2.96
N MET A 237 -5.48 -1.39 -1.90
CA MET A 237 -4.26 -2.17 -1.65
C MET A 237 -3.85 -2.10 -0.19
N TYR A 238 -2.91 -2.97 0.20
CA TYR A 238 -2.26 -2.89 1.49
C TYR A 238 -1.33 -1.66 1.56
N ARG A 239 -1.21 -1.07 2.74
CA ARG A 239 -0.36 0.09 3.00
C ARG A 239 0.38 -0.15 4.31
N ASN A 240 1.66 0.18 4.35
CA ASN A 240 2.43 0.18 5.58
C ASN A 240 3.25 1.47 5.66
N TRP A 241 2.93 2.29 6.66
CA TRP A 241 3.66 3.49 7.04
C TRP A 241 4.53 3.14 8.23
N GLY A 242 5.54 2.33 7.95
CA GLY A 242 6.38 1.70 8.93
C GLY A 242 7.77 1.42 8.38
N LEU A 243 8.63 0.98 9.29
CA LEU A 243 10.03 0.67 9.03
C LEU A 243 10.17 -0.66 8.29
N PRO A 244 11.34 -0.95 7.67
CA PRO A 244 11.55 -2.20 6.97
C PRO A 244 11.33 -3.40 7.91
N GLY A 245 10.48 -4.34 7.51
CA GLY A 245 10.07 -5.51 8.30
C GLY A 245 9.27 -5.21 9.55
N ARG A 246 8.61 -4.04 9.65
CA ARG A 246 7.82 -3.62 10.81
C ARG A 246 6.50 -2.99 10.41
N ASP A 247 5.50 -3.22 11.24
CA ASP A 247 4.19 -2.60 11.13
C ASP A 247 4.25 -1.13 11.57
N GLY A 248 3.66 -0.26 10.76
CA GLY A 248 3.47 1.15 11.08
C GLY A 248 2.53 1.37 12.25
N LEU A 249 2.85 2.34 13.12
CA LEU A 249 1.98 2.67 14.26
C LEU A 249 0.72 3.44 13.84
N LEU A 250 0.83 4.32 12.83
CA LEU A 250 -0.31 5.09 12.33
C LEU A 250 -1.11 4.29 11.29
N LEU A 251 -0.41 3.57 10.40
CA LEU A 251 -1.00 2.76 9.35
C LEU A 251 -0.12 1.55 9.05
N SER A 252 -0.67 0.34 9.19
CA SER A 252 0.02 -0.91 8.92
C SER A 252 -0.73 -1.79 7.92
N ASP A 253 -0.05 -2.83 7.43
CA ASP A 253 -0.59 -3.88 6.57
C ASP A 253 -1.26 -5.01 7.35
N TYR A 254 -1.42 -4.81 8.66
CA TYR A 254 -2.08 -5.72 9.56
C TYR A 254 -3.55 -5.95 9.18
N GLN A 255 -4.27 -4.86 8.87
CA GLN A 255 -5.63 -4.91 8.37
C GLN A 255 -5.68 -5.44 6.93
N TYR A 256 -6.78 -6.11 6.57
CA TYR A 256 -7.04 -6.40 5.16
C TYR A 256 -7.06 -5.11 4.33
N SER A 257 -6.64 -5.23 3.08
CA SER A 257 -6.67 -4.12 2.13
C SER A 257 -8.07 -3.47 2.03
N TYR A 258 -8.11 -2.16 1.86
CA TYR A 258 -9.36 -1.39 1.86
C TYR A 258 -9.37 -0.35 0.74
N GLU A 259 -10.57 0.03 0.31
CA GLU A 259 -10.79 1.06 -0.68
C GLU A 259 -10.34 2.42 -0.14
N HIS A 260 -9.54 3.12 -0.93
CA HIS A 260 -9.16 4.48 -0.64
C HIS A 260 -8.85 5.25 -1.92
N ILE A 261 -8.96 6.56 -1.81
CA ILE A 261 -8.25 7.46 -2.71
C ILE A 261 -6.94 7.83 -2.04
N GLY A 262 -5.87 7.93 -2.83
CA GLY A 262 -4.56 8.31 -2.33
C GLY A 262 -3.95 9.39 -3.19
N TYR A 263 -3.05 10.15 -2.61
CA TYR A 263 -2.24 11.10 -3.36
C TYR A 263 -0.81 11.06 -2.87
N ARG A 264 0.08 11.49 -3.75
CA ARG A 264 1.44 11.83 -3.37
C ARG A 264 1.98 12.98 -4.18
N PHE A 265 2.49 13.98 -3.48
CA PHE A 265 3.14 15.15 -4.06
C PHE A 265 4.61 15.19 -3.66
N GLY A 266 5.52 15.42 -4.60
CA GLY A 266 6.94 15.63 -4.34
C GLY A 266 7.87 14.57 -4.93
N SER A 267 9.16 14.67 -4.60
CA SER A 267 10.24 13.81 -5.10
C SER A 267 10.51 12.64 -4.17
N ASP A 268 11.47 11.77 -4.50
CA ASP A 268 11.89 10.67 -3.61
C ASP A 268 12.56 11.16 -2.32
N ARG A 269 12.96 12.45 -2.26
CA ARG A 269 13.57 13.04 -1.06
C ARG A 269 12.60 13.73 -0.13
N ILE A 270 11.58 14.38 -0.70
CA ILE A 270 10.61 15.15 0.04
C ILE A 270 9.26 14.90 -0.58
N SER A 271 8.31 14.40 0.20
CA SER A 271 6.96 14.21 -0.27
C SER A 271 5.89 14.37 0.78
N LEU A 272 4.72 14.81 0.33
CA LEU A 272 3.47 14.75 1.06
C LEU A 272 2.66 13.57 0.51
N THR A 273 2.38 12.59 1.35
CA THR A 273 1.59 11.39 1.01
C THR A 273 0.33 11.41 1.84
N GLY A 274 -0.82 11.03 1.29
CA GLY A 274 -2.00 10.81 2.10
C GLY A 274 -3.07 10.01 1.42
N LEU A 275 -4.10 9.69 2.19
CA LEU A 275 -5.22 8.88 1.77
C LEU A 275 -6.50 9.30 2.48
N TYR A 276 -7.61 8.95 1.83
CA TYR A 276 -8.95 9.01 2.40
C TYR A 276 -9.67 7.69 2.09
N ALA A 277 -10.30 7.12 3.11
CA ALA A 277 -10.98 5.83 3.03
C ALA A 277 -12.31 5.85 3.81
N PRO A 278 -13.43 5.48 3.17
CA PRO A 278 -14.68 5.21 3.88
C PRO A 278 -14.72 3.75 4.37
N PHE A 279 -15.30 3.52 5.54
CA PHE A 279 -15.56 2.22 6.14
C PHE A 279 -17.01 2.13 6.60
N ASN A 280 -17.59 0.93 6.47
CA ASN A 280 -18.91 0.61 7.00
C ASN A 280 -18.75 -0.34 8.18
N ASP A 281 -19.53 -0.15 9.24
CA ASP A 281 -19.42 -0.92 10.49
C ASP A 281 -20.12 -2.29 10.43
N PHE A 282 -19.86 -3.07 9.38
CA PHE A 282 -20.29 -4.48 9.28
C PHE A 282 -21.77 -4.74 9.67
N GLY A 283 -22.68 -3.80 9.36
CA GLY A 283 -24.11 -3.91 9.64
C GLY A 283 -24.70 -2.83 10.55
N GLY A 284 -23.91 -1.90 11.07
CA GLY A 284 -24.43 -0.64 11.64
C GLY A 284 -24.82 0.37 10.57
N ASP A 285 -25.79 1.24 10.86
CA ASP A 285 -26.17 2.42 10.03
C ASP A 285 -25.17 3.58 10.16
N THR A 286 -23.91 3.27 10.50
CA THR A 286 -22.82 4.21 10.74
C THR A 286 -21.78 4.08 9.65
N THR A 287 -21.35 5.24 9.13
CA THR A 287 -20.23 5.33 8.19
C THR A 287 -19.07 6.00 8.90
N HIS A 288 -17.92 5.36 8.87
CA HIS A 288 -16.66 5.91 9.35
C HIS A 288 -15.77 6.32 8.18
N HIS A 289 -14.96 7.31 8.40
CA HIS A 289 -14.04 7.89 7.43
C HIS A 289 -12.67 7.99 8.08
N LEU A 290 -11.64 7.47 7.42
CA LEU A 290 -10.25 7.71 7.75
C LEU A 290 -9.69 8.72 6.76
N SER A 291 -9.06 9.74 7.28
CA SER A 291 -8.14 10.57 6.50
C SER A 291 -6.79 10.53 7.17
N SER A 292 -5.73 10.34 6.40
CA SER A 292 -4.37 10.34 6.93
C SER A 292 -3.44 11.02 5.95
N HIS A 293 -2.48 11.78 6.47
CA HIS A 293 -1.40 12.32 5.64
C HIS A 293 -0.08 12.37 6.40
N ARG A 294 1.02 12.36 5.65
CA ARG A 294 2.37 12.40 6.17
C ARG A 294 3.30 13.17 5.26
N PHE A 295 4.23 13.88 5.87
CA PHE A 295 5.38 14.50 5.24
C PHE A 295 6.60 13.60 5.45
N ASP A 296 7.17 13.13 4.36
CA ASP A 296 8.37 12.30 4.32
C ASP A 296 9.58 13.15 3.91
N TRP A 297 10.69 13.00 4.63
CA TRP A 297 11.95 13.66 4.31
C TRP A 297 13.14 12.69 4.42
N GLN A 298 13.65 12.27 3.26
CA GLN A 298 14.94 11.62 3.12
C GLN A 298 16.05 12.69 3.14
N ILE A 299 16.49 13.07 4.33
CA ILE A 299 17.52 14.10 4.55
C ILE A 299 18.83 13.71 3.87
N ARG A 300 19.21 12.42 3.98
CA ARG A 300 20.39 11.81 3.35
C ARG A 300 20.06 10.36 3.00
N ASP A 301 20.88 9.68 2.20
CA ASP A 301 20.70 8.25 1.87
C ASP A 301 20.79 7.31 3.10
N ASN A 302 21.11 7.85 4.26
CA ASN A 302 21.21 7.13 5.53
C ASN A 302 20.40 7.77 6.66
N LEU A 303 19.54 8.76 6.38
CA LEU A 303 18.71 9.42 7.38
C LEU A 303 17.37 9.83 6.75
N ALA A 304 16.29 9.29 7.29
CA ALA A 304 14.91 9.60 6.92
C ALA A 304 14.10 9.96 8.16
N VAL A 305 13.22 10.94 8.01
CA VAL A 305 12.24 11.34 9.03
C VAL A 305 10.88 11.43 8.37
N ALA A 306 9.83 11.13 9.11
CA ALA A 306 8.48 11.45 8.70
C ALA A 306 7.64 11.99 9.86
N LEU A 307 6.70 12.86 9.52
CA LEU A 307 5.71 13.41 10.43
C LEU A 307 4.34 13.22 9.78
N GLY A 308 3.34 12.79 10.53
CA GLY A 308 2.02 12.57 9.98
C GLY A 308 0.94 12.66 11.02
N GLU A 309 -0.28 12.69 10.54
CA GLU A 309 -1.47 12.66 11.36
C GLU A 309 -2.57 11.87 10.65
N SER A 310 -3.51 11.40 11.45
CA SER A 310 -4.68 10.69 10.98
C SER A 310 -5.90 11.11 11.78
N VAL A 311 -7.05 11.16 11.12
CA VAL A 311 -8.33 11.38 11.78
C VAL A 311 -9.32 10.30 11.34
N VAL A 312 -9.96 9.69 12.33
CA VAL A 312 -11.15 8.86 12.12
C VAL A 312 -12.36 9.65 12.59
N TYR A 313 -13.36 9.78 11.74
CA TYR A 313 -14.62 10.43 12.07
C TYR A 313 -15.78 9.65 11.47
N GLY A 314 -16.91 9.63 12.14
CA GLY A 314 -18.06 8.86 11.67
C GLY A 314 -19.32 9.18 12.43
N GLY A 315 -20.36 8.40 12.14
CA GLY A 315 -21.67 8.52 12.75
C GLY A 315 -22.79 8.20 11.77
N GLU A 316 -24.02 8.22 12.27
CA GLU A 316 -25.20 7.99 11.45
C GLU A 316 -25.31 9.09 10.38
N ASN A 317 -25.40 8.68 9.10
CA ASN A 317 -25.45 9.60 7.95
C ASN A 317 -24.30 10.61 7.86
N ARG A 318 -23.13 10.31 8.43
CA ARG A 318 -21.98 11.22 8.44
C ARG A 318 -21.37 11.34 7.04
N GLN A 319 -21.43 12.56 6.48
CA GLN A 319 -20.86 12.87 5.17
C GLN A 319 -19.35 13.13 5.23
N ILE A 320 -18.72 13.06 4.05
CA ILE A 320 -17.31 13.46 3.86
C ILE A 320 -17.15 14.93 4.26
N GLN A 321 -16.13 15.20 5.06
CA GLN A 321 -15.80 16.55 5.51
C GLN A 321 -14.51 17.02 4.84
N PHE A 322 -14.63 17.98 3.91
CA PHE A 322 -13.49 18.46 3.13
C PHE A 322 -12.35 19.05 3.99
N ASN A 323 -12.68 19.65 5.13
CA ASN A 323 -11.70 20.14 6.10
C ASN A 323 -10.90 19.00 6.75
N LEU A 324 -11.51 17.83 6.92
CA LEU A 324 -10.87 16.60 7.42
C LEU A 324 -10.27 15.74 6.29
N THR A 325 -10.38 16.14 5.03
CA THR A 325 -9.67 15.51 3.90
C THR A 325 -8.62 16.44 3.28
N ASN A 326 -8.42 17.63 3.85
CA ASN A 326 -7.47 18.60 3.34
C ASN A 326 -6.04 18.12 3.61
N PRO A 327 -5.24 17.84 2.56
CA PRO A 327 -3.92 17.23 2.69
C PRO A 327 -2.85 18.13 3.32
N VAL A 328 -3.11 19.43 3.42
CA VAL A 328 -2.19 20.43 3.97
C VAL A 328 -2.71 21.09 5.26
N ALA A 329 -3.90 20.69 5.72
CA ALA A 329 -4.38 21.09 7.03
C ALA A 329 -3.60 20.34 8.10
N ILE A 330 -3.36 20.96 9.25
CA ILE A 330 -2.84 20.28 10.44
C ILE A 330 -4.03 20.16 11.41
N TRP A 331 -4.66 18.99 11.44
CA TRP A 331 -5.89 18.70 12.18
C TRP A 331 -5.68 18.75 13.69
N GLU A 332 -4.50 18.38 14.18
CA GLU A 332 -4.14 18.50 15.60
C GLU A 332 -4.14 19.97 16.08
N ILE A 333 -3.75 20.91 15.20
CA ILE A 333 -3.71 22.35 15.53
C ILE A 333 -5.08 23.01 15.31
N ASN A 334 -5.87 22.53 14.35
CA ASN A 334 -7.18 23.06 13.99
C ASN A 334 -8.28 22.62 14.98
N GLY A 335 -8.01 22.73 16.29
CA GLY A 335 -8.90 22.32 17.38
C GLY A 335 -10.35 22.83 17.24
N SER A 336 -11.30 21.92 17.48
CA SER A 336 -12.65 22.17 18.02
C SER A 336 -13.73 22.91 17.21
N SER A 337 -13.59 23.20 15.91
CA SER A 337 -14.69 23.88 15.18
C SER A 337 -15.65 22.98 14.40
N THR A 338 -15.45 21.65 14.40
CA THR A 338 -16.35 20.73 13.69
C THR A 338 -17.22 19.93 14.64
N ASP A 339 -18.54 20.15 14.55
CA ASP A 339 -19.57 19.36 15.22
C ASP A 339 -19.36 17.87 14.93
N GLY A 340 -19.00 17.08 15.95
CA GLY A 340 -19.06 15.61 15.95
C GLY A 340 -17.80 14.90 16.45
N GLU A 341 -18.00 13.66 16.88
CA GLU A 341 -16.95 12.79 17.40
C GLU A 341 -15.89 12.52 16.33
N ARG A 342 -14.62 12.79 16.68
CA ARG A 342 -13.44 12.50 15.87
C ARG A 342 -12.34 11.98 16.78
N ASN A 343 -11.56 11.03 16.30
CA ASN A 343 -10.33 10.60 16.94
C ASN A 343 -9.14 10.98 16.04
N ALA A 344 -8.23 11.79 16.55
CA ALA A 344 -7.04 12.24 15.85
C ALA A 344 -5.79 11.64 16.49
N LEU A 345 -4.86 11.20 15.64
CA LEU A 345 -3.59 10.63 16.02
C LEU A 345 -2.46 11.39 15.33
N GLY A 346 -1.42 11.72 16.08
CA GLY A 346 -0.17 12.29 15.56
C GLY A 346 0.95 11.25 15.53
N MET A 347 1.84 11.32 14.54
CA MET A 347 2.93 10.37 14.33
C MET A 347 4.25 11.07 13.99
N ALA A 348 5.35 10.56 14.54
CA ALA A 348 6.72 10.88 14.12
C ALA A 348 7.54 9.60 13.93
N GLU A 349 8.32 9.54 12.86
CA GLU A 349 9.20 8.40 12.54
C GLU A 349 10.61 8.87 12.20
N LEU A 350 11.60 8.06 12.59
CA LEU A 350 13.01 8.25 12.32
C LEU A 350 13.61 6.91 11.89
N TRP A 351 14.38 6.95 10.81
CA TRP A 351 15.29 5.89 10.41
C TRP A 351 16.67 6.48 10.19
N TRP A 352 17.68 5.95 10.86
CA TRP A 352 19.05 6.44 10.78
C TRP A 352 20.05 5.29 10.68
N ARG A 353 20.90 5.35 9.67
CA ARG A 353 21.97 4.38 9.43
C ARG A 353 23.32 5.07 9.54
N PRO A 354 23.83 5.32 10.75
CA PRO A 354 25.11 5.99 10.95
C PRO A 354 26.30 5.22 10.37
N LEU A 355 26.23 3.89 10.35
CA LEU A 355 27.27 2.98 9.85
C LEU A 355 26.65 1.97 8.87
N SER A 356 27.45 1.30 8.04
CA SER A 356 26.95 0.29 7.10
C SER A 356 26.31 -0.94 7.78
N SER A 357 26.63 -1.19 9.04
CA SER A 357 26.16 -2.33 9.85
C SER A 357 25.38 -1.89 11.09
N LEU A 358 24.84 -0.67 11.09
CA LEU A 358 24.08 -0.17 12.23
C LEU A 358 22.94 0.71 11.72
N VAL A 359 21.72 0.26 11.98
CA VAL A 359 20.50 1.04 11.80
C VAL A 359 19.88 1.26 13.17
N THR A 360 19.51 2.49 13.46
CA THR A 360 18.65 2.86 14.57
C THR A 360 17.36 3.43 14.03
N TYR A 361 16.26 3.16 14.72
CA TYR A 361 14.95 3.64 14.30
C TYR A 361 14.05 3.93 15.48
N GLY A 362 13.05 4.77 15.22
CA GLY A 362 12.00 5.11 16.17
C GLY A 362 10.71 5.47 15.45
N ALA A 363 9.58 5.02 15.98
CA ALA A 363 8.24 5.48 15.65
C ALA A 363 7.55 5.88 16.94
N PHE A 364 6.89 7.04 16.94
CA PHE A 364 6.14 7.58 18.07
C PHE A 364 4.76 7.98 17.57
N LEU A 365 3.73 7.53 18.29
CA LEU A 365 2.34 7.83 18.04
C LEU A 365 1.77 8.49 19.29
N VAL A 366 1.02 9.58 19.11
CA VAL A 366 0.29 10.25 20.18
C VAL A 366 -1.19 10.25 19.85
N ASP A 367 -1.98 10.04 20.89
CA ASP A 367 -3.42 10.18 20.86
C ASP A 367 -3.82 11.27 21.87
N ASN A 368 -4.73 12.13 21.45
CA ASN A 368 -5.34 13.14 22.29
C ASN A 368 -6.74 12.69 22.73
N THR A 369 -6.83 11.62 23.53
CA THR A 369 -8.07 11.30 24.25
C THR A 369 -8.25 12.26 25.41
N SER A 370 -8.99 13.36 25.21
CA SER A 370 -9.62 14.07 26.32
C SER A 370 -11.04 13.54 26.49
N VAL A 371 -11.20 12.47 27.27
CA VAL A 371 -12.53 12.04 27.73
C VAL A 371 -12.73 12.64 29.12
N GLY A 372 -13.48 13.74 29.18
CA GLY A 372 -14.06 14.31 30.41
C GLY A 372 -13.08 14.86 31.43
N ASP A 373 -12.93 16.19 31.47
CA ASP A 373 -13.04 16.99 32.69
C ASP A 373 -12.78 18.46 32.33
N GLU A 374 -13.83 19.10 31.84
CA GLU A 374 -13.87 20.54 31.57
C GLU A 374 -13.85 21.39 32.87
N GLU A 375 -13.83 20.75 34.05
CA GLU A 375 -14.02 21.44 35.33
C GLU A 375 -12.75 21.91 36.04
N GLN A 376 -11.55 21.56 35.57
CA GLN A 376 -10.31 22.07 36.18
C GLN A 376 -9.30 22.40 35.10
N GLY A 377 -9.05 23.69 34.85
CA GLY A 377 -8.10 24.23 33.87
C GLY A 377 -6.65 23.72 33.98
N LYS A 378 -6.46 22.42 33.75
CA LYS A 378 -5.20 21.71 33.59
C LYS A 378 -4.94 21.60 32.10
N ALA A 379 -3.70 21.94 31.72
CA ALA A 379 -3.26 21.88 30.34
C ALA A 379 -3.55 20.51 29.73
N THR A 380 -4.23 20.52 28.58
CA THR A 380 -4.44 19.38 27.68
C THR A 380 -3.06 18.89 27.20
N GLY A 381 -2.54 17.85 27.83
CA GLY A 381 -1.37 17.12 27.38
C GLY A 381 -1.77 15.90 26.55
N PHE A 382 -0.84 15.37 25.74
CA PHE A 382 -0.99 14.05 25.14
C PHE A 382 -1.09 13.00 26.25
N ASN A 383 -2.24 12.35 26.39
CA ASN A 383 -2.53 11.45 27.51
C ASN A 383 -2.27 9.97 27.18
N GLN A 384 -2.21 9.62 25.89
CA GLN A 384 -1.92 8.28 25.43
C GLN A 384 -0.86 8.33 24.32
N TYR A 385 0.09 7.39 24.36
CA TYR A 385 1.15 7.30 23.38
C TYR A 385 1.55 5.85 23.14
N ALA A 386 2.05 5.57 21.94
CA ALA A 386 2.72 4.33 21.60
C ALA A 386 4.09 4.64 21.01
N ALA A 387 5.06 3.78 21.27
CA ALA A 387 6.42 3.94 20.75
C ALA A 387 7.00 2.59 20.32
N SER A 388 7.73 2.60 19.22
CA SER A 388 8.55 1.48 18.75
C SER A 388 9.95 2.00 18.49
N VAL A 389 10.94 1.46 19.21
CA VAL A 389 12.35 1.84 19.04
C VAL A 389 13.18 0.58 18.84
N GLY A 390 14.24 0.68 18.06
CA GLY A 390 15.11 -0.46 17.87
C GLY A 390 16.42 -0.16 17.17
N ILE A 391 17.24 -1.20 17.19
CA ILE A 391 18.57 -1.23 16.59
C ILE A 391 18.67 -2.50 15.77
N GLN A 392 19.22 -2.41 14.57
CA GLN A 392 19.52 -3.55 13.71
C GLN A 392 21.01 -3.53 13.32
N LEU A 393 21.64 -4.70 13.40
CA LEU A 393 23.08 -4.91 13.16
C LEU A 393 23.34 -5.68 11.86
#